data_AF-A0A711ACE6-F1
#
_entry.id   AF-A0A711ACE6-F1
#
_cell.length_a   1.000
_cell.length_b   1.000
_cell.length_c   1.000
_cell.angle_alpha   90.00
_cell.angle_beta   90.00
_cell.angle_gamma   90.00
#
_symmetry.space_group_name_H-M   'P 1'
#
loop_
_entity.id
_entity.type
_entity.pdbx_description
1 polymer ?
#
loop_
_entity_poly.entity_id
_entity_poly.type
_entity_poly.pdbx_seq_one_letter_code
_entity_poly.pdbx_strand_id
1 'polypeptide(L)'
;MDKAFTRVDETFEAIRDSLNQQAINNIARKLAQDLRRAQQARIRSQKAPDGTAWTPRRRRVTRIQERIRFIWNNEARTLKNWHHDTGKYGRTITGWDEDKNNIRTFYRDDIDRFLEIRTRRINQDSTKRVPMFAKLRTARYLKARADASGVTVGYSGVAARIARVHQFGERDQVAPGIFTDYPVRELLGISQADERLIYNTVLGRIAEAVR
;
A
#
# COMPACT_ATOMS: atom_id res chain seq x y z
N MET A 1 -13.02 -47.47 38.42
CA MET A 1 -12.27 -46.60 37.50
C MET A 1 -11.35 -45.72 38.32
N ASP A 2 -10.17 -45.42 37.80
CA ASP A 2 -9.20 -44.54 38.46
C ASP A 2 -9.75 -43.10 38.51
N LYS A 3 -9.75 -42.51 39.72
CA LYS A 3 -10.29 -41.18 39.99
C LYS A 3 -9.64 -40.09 39.13
N ALA A 4 -8.38 -40.28 38.72
CA ALA A 4 -7.69 -39.34 37.85
C ALA A 4 -8.34 -39.26 36.46
N PHE A 5 -8.71 -40.40 35.87
CA PHE A 5 -9.36 -40.45 34.57
C PHE A 5 -10.82 -39.97 34.63
N THR A 6 -11.54 -40.26 35.72
CA THR A 6 -12.90 -39.72 35.92
C THR A 6 -12.92 -38.19 35.91
N ARG A 7 -11.94 -37.54 36.54
CA ARG A 7 -11.82 -36.08 36.52
C ARG A 7 -11.54 -35.52 35.12
N VAL A 8 -10.76 -36.25 34.32
CA VAL A 8 -10.50 -35.87 32.92
C VAL A 8 -11.79 -35.94 32.11
N ASP A 9 -12.57 -37.01 32.25
CA ASP A 9 -13.85 -37.17 31.57
C ASP A 9 -14.84 -36.06 31.97
N GLU A 10 -14.96 -35.75 33.26
CA GLU A 10 -15.79 -34.65 33.76
C GLU A 10 -15.37 -33.29 33.16
N THR A 11 -14.07 -33.01 33.08
CA THR A 11 -13.58 -31.78 32.45
C THR A 11 -13.85 -31.74 30.95
N PHE A 12 -13.77 -32.88 30.26
CA PHE A 12 -14.04 -32.96 28.83
C PHE A 12 -15.52 -32.74 28.51
N GLU A 13 -16.42 -33.32 29.32
CA GLU A 13 -17.86 -33.07 29.23
C GLU A 13 -18.20 -31.59 29.46
N ALA A 14 -17.60 -30.96 30.48
CA ALA A 14 -17.77 -29.53 30.72
C ALA A 14 -17.26 -28.66 29.54
N ILE A 15 -16.16 -29.05 28.89
CA ILE A 15 -15.68 -28.40 27.65
C ILE A 15 -16.71 -28.55 26.52
N ARG A 16 -17.25 -29.75 26.32
CA ARG A 16 -18.25 -30.01 25.27
C ARG A 16 -19.50 -29.16 25.46
N ASP A 17 -20.03 -29.12 26.68
CA ASP A 17 -21.27 -28.41 27.00
C ASP A 17 -21.10 -26.89 26.93
N SER A 18 -19.92 -26.40 27.36
CA SER A 18 -19.59 -24.98 27.28
C SER A 18 -19.31 -24.50 25.85
N LEU A 19 -18.88 -25.38 24.93
CA LEU A 19 -18.66 -25.08 23.52
C LEU A 19 -19.93 -25.14 22.66
N ASN A 20 -21.03 -24.59 23.16
CA ASN A 20 -22.22 -24.36 22.34
C ASN A 20 -21.97 -23.33 21.22
N GLN A 21 -22.91 -23.22 20.28
CA GLN A 21 -22.78 -22.34 19.10
C GLN A 21 -22.50 -20.88 19.45
N GLN A 22 -23.03 -20.38 20.57
CA GLN A 22 -22.80 -19.01 21.00
C GLN A 22 -21.37 -18.80 21.49
N ALA A 23 -20.82 -19.75 22.25
CA ALA A 23 -19.42 -19.74 22.67
C ALA A 23 -18.48 -19.78 21.45
N ILE A 24 -18.74 -20.67 20.48
CA ILE A 24 -17.98 -20.75 19.22
C ILE A 24 -18.03 -19.41 18.46
N ASN A 25 -19.21 -18.81 18.34
CA ASN A 25 -19.37 -17.51 17.67
C ASN A 25 -18.61 -16.39 18.40
N ASN A 26 -18.56 -16.43 19.73
CA ASN A 26 -17.79 -15.47 20.54
C ASN A 26 -16.28 -15.64 20.33
N ILE A 27 -15.78 -16.89 20.32
CA ILE A 27 -14.39 -17.24 20.04
C ILE A 27 -14.01 -16.73 18.65
N ALA A 28 -14.80 -17.08 17.64
CA ALA A 28 -14.56 -16.69 16.25
C ALA A 28 -14.54 -15.16 16.08
N ARG A 29 -15.49 -14.44 16.69
CA ARG A 29 -15.51 -12.96 16.66
C ARG A 29 -14.27 -12.36 17.31
N LYS A 30 -13.85 -12.88 18.46
CA LYS A 30 -12.65 -12.39 19.16
C LYS A 30 -11.40 -12.64 18.32
N LEU A 31 -11.27 -13.85 17.80
CA LEU A 31 -10.16 -14.25 16.95
C LEU A 31 -10.07 -13.38 15.68
N ALA A 32 -11.19 -13.12 15.02
CA ALA A 32 -11.25 -12.24 13.84
C ALA A 32 -10.76 -10.82 14.16
N GLN A 33 -11.16 -10.28 15.30
CA GLN A 33 -10.73 -8.95 15.75
C GLN A 33 -9.23 -8.90 16.04
N ASP A 34 -8.72 -9.92 16.75
CA ASP A 34 -7.32 -10.01 17.14
C ASP A 34 -6.41 -10.20 15.93
N LEU A 35 -6.75 -11.14 15.05
CA LEU A 35 -6.03 -11.35 13.79
C LEU A 35 -5.99 -10.08 12.97
N ARG A 36 -7.12 -9.38 12.80
CA ARG A 36 -7.12 -8.10 12.09
C ARG A 36 -6.19 -7.08 12.75
N ARG A 37 -6.20 -6.94 14.09
CA ARG A 37 -5.30 -6.02 14.79
C ARG A 37 -3.83 -6.40 14.58
N ALA A 38 -3.51 -7.68 14.60
CA ALA A 38 -2.16 -8.17 14.35
C ALA A 38 -1.70 -7.87 12.90
N GLN A 39 -2.54 -8.18 11.91
CA GLN A 39 -2.29 -7.81 10.50
C GLN A 39 -2.12 -6.29 10.33
N GLN A 40 -2.95 -5.47 11.01
CA GLN A 40 -2.82 -4.01 11.00
C GLN A 40 -1.48 -3.52 11.54
N ALA A 41 -1.04 -4.09 12.66
CA ALA A 41 0.24 -3.77 13.28
C ALA A 41 1.40 -4.17 12.38
N ARG A 42 1.32 -5.35 11.76
CA ARG A 42 2.33 -5.84 10.82
C ARG A 42 2.44 -4.95 9.59
N ILE A 43 1.32 -4.61 8.94
CA ILE A 43 1.28 -3.67 7.81
C ILE A 43 1.80 -2.29 8.23
N ARG A 44 1.47 -1.82 9.44
CA ARG A 44 2.01 -0.57 10.00
C ARG A 44 3.55 -0.60 10.09
N SER A 45 4.11 -1.74 10.49
CA SER A 45 5.56 -1.93 10.60
C SER A 45 6.28 -2.18 9.26
N GLN A 46 5.53 -2.32 8.16
CA GLN A 46 6.07 -2.58 6.81
C GLN A 46 6.86 -3.90 6.70
N LYS A 47 6.36 -4.96 7.36
CA LYS A 47 6.99 -6.27 7.41
C LYS A 47 6.10 -7.39 6.84
N ALA A 48 6.72 -8.40 6.26
CA ALA A 48 6.08 -9.66 5.87
C ALA A 48 5.84 -10.57 7.09
N PRO A 49 5.06 -11.66 6.97
CA PRO A 49 4.75 -12.58 8.08
C PRO A 49 6.00 -13.24 8.70
N ASP A 50 7.02 -13.47 7.90
CA ASP A 50 8.34 -13.97 8.32
C ASP A 50 9.17 -12.93 9.09
N GLY A 51 8.70 -11.68 9.19
CA GLY A 51 9.37 -10.57 9.86
C GLY A 51 10.30 -9.74 8.97
N THR A 52 10.52 -10.14 7.71
CA THR A 52 11.36 -9.40 6.76
C THR A 52 10.73 -8.06 6.38
N ALA A 53 11.56 -7.05 6.14
CA ALA A 53 11.07 -5.74 5.71
C ALA A 53 10.68 -5.75 4.23
N TRP A 54 9.56 -5.12 3.87
CA TRP A 54 9.14 -5.04 2.48
C TRP A 54 10.09 -4.21 1.62
N THR A 55 10.15 -4.56 0.34
CA THR A 55 10.86 -3.76 -0.66
C THR A 55 10.29 -2.33 -0.69
N PRO A 56 11.12 -1.29 -0.45
CA PRO A 56 10.66 0.09 -0.39
C PRO A 56 10.15 0.58 -1.76
N ARG A 57 9.33 1.65 -1.76
CA ARG A 57 8.90 2.28 -3.01
C ARG A 57 10.11 2.86 -3.76
N ARG A 58 10.14 2.69 -5.08
CA ARG A 58 11.10 3.38 -5.94
C ARG A 58 10.94 4.88 -5.73
N ARG A 59 12.04 5.58 -5.47
CA ARG A 59 12.02 7.02 -5.25
C ARG A 59 11.84 7.74 -6.57
N ARG A 60 10.94 8.72 -6.61
CA ARG A 60 10.83 9.64 -7.74
C ARG A 60 12.05 10.55 -7.70
N VAL A 61 12.79 10.57 -8.80
CA VAL A 61 13.90 11.49 -8.98
C VAL A 61 13.36 12.77 -9.58
N THR A 62 13.62 13.90 -8.93
CA THR A 62 13.26 15.21 -9.46
C THR A 62 14.36 15.68 -10.42
N ARG A 63 13.96 16.34 -11.51
CA ARG A 63 14.86 17.04 -12.42
C ARG A 63 14.49 18.51 -12.39
N ILE A 64 15.47 19.39 -12.18
CA ILE A 64 15.29 20.83 -12.35
C ILE A 64 15.56 21.17 -13.81
N GLN A 65 14.70 21.99 -14.37
CA GLN A 65 14.89 22.64 -15.66
C GLN A 65 15.82 23.85 -15.48
N GLU A 66 17.07 23.73 -15.93
CA GLU A 66 18.05 24.81 -15.73
C GLU A 66 17.87 25.90 -16.76
N ARG A 67 17.87 25.53 -18.04
CA ARG A 67 17.53 26.41 -19.15
C ARG A 67 17.23 25.60 -20.42
N ILE A 68 16.45 26.19 -21.30
CA ILE A 68 16.28 25.74 -22.67
C ILE A 68 16.61 26.89 -23.60
N ARG A 69 17.45 26.64 -24.60
CA ARG A 69 17.86 27.62 -25.59
C ARG A 69 17.45 27.16 -26.98
N PHE A 70 16.85 28.04 -27.76
CA PHE A 70 16.36 27.74 -29.11
C PHE A 70 16.46 28.96 -30.01
N ILE A 71 16.27 28.77 -31.32
CA ILE A 71 16.12 29.84 -32.29
C ILE A 71 14.64 29.99 -32.63
N TRP A 72 14.16 31.23 -32.58
CA TRP A 72 12.80 31.62 -32.94
C TRP A 72 12.89 32.93 -33.72
N ASN A 73 12.32 32.97 -34.92
CA ASN A 73 12.42 34.13 -35.83
C ASN A 73 13.87 34.61 -36.02
N ASN A 74 14.80 33.68 -36.27
CA ASN A 74 16.26 33.94 -36.38
C ASN A 74 16.92 34.55 -35.12
N GLU A 75 16.22 34.65 -33.99
CA GLU A 75 16.76 35.16 -32.74
C GLU A 75 16.94 34.02 -31.72
N ALA A 76 18.07 33.99 -31.04
CA ALA A 76 18.28 33.04 -29.95
C ALA A 76 17.47 33.48 -28.73
N ARG A 77 16.74 32.53 -28.13
CA ARG A 77 15.96 32.69 -26.91
C ARG A 77 16.41 31.72 -25.85
N THR A 78 16.45 32.19 -24.60
CA THR A 78 16.71 31.34 -23.43
C THR A 78 15.55 31.39 -22.45
N LEU A 79 14.92 30.25 -22.19
CA LEU A 79 13.86 30.13 -21.18
C LEU A 79 14.35 29.36 -19.94
N LYS A 80 13.91 29.82 -18.77
CA LYS A 80 14.00 29.11 -17.48
C LYS A 80 12.61 28.69 -17.00
N ASN A 81 12.57 27.64 -16.15
CA ASN A 81 11.34 27.11 -15.55
C ASN A 81 10.22 26.89 -16.59
N TRP A 82 10.57 26.33 -17.74
CA TRP A 82 9.64 26.24 -18.86
C TRP A 82 8.68 25.06 -18.72
N HIS A 83 7.45 25.20 -19.19
CA HIS A 83 6.52 24.10 -19.32
C HIS A 83 5.98 24.02 -20.74
N HIS A 84 5.47 22.84 -21.09
CA HIS A 84 4.76 22.63 -22.34
C HIS A 84 3.27 22.83 -22.10
N ASP A 85 2.59 23.41 -23.08
CA ASP A 85 1.14 23.56 -23.07
C ASP A 85 0.58 23.41 -24.49
N THR A 86 -0.73 23.56 -24.65
CA THR A 86 -1.40 23.58 -25.95
C THR A 86 -2.18 24.89 -26.08
N GLY A 87 -1.70 25.77 -26.96
CA GLY A 87 -2.37 27.01 -27.33
C GLY A 87 -3.34 26.81 -28.49
N LYS A 88 -3.96 27.91 -28.95
CA LYS A 88 -4.93 27.92 -30.04
C LYS A 88 -4.40 27.29 -31.33
N TYR A 89 -3.11 27.48 -31.62
CA TYR A 89 -2.48 27.03 -32.87
C TYR A 89 -1.57 25.82 -32.72
N GLY A 90 -1.59 25.15 -31.56
CA GLY A 90 -0.81 23.93 -31.34
C GLY A 90 0.03 23.97 -30.07
N ARG A 91 1.06 23.14 -30.04
CA ARG A 91 1.88 22.94 -28.84
C ARG A 91 2.75 24.16 -28.59
N THR A 92 2.77 24.64 -27.36
CA THR A 92 3.58 25.79 -26.95
C THR A 92 4.64 25.38 -25.93
N ILE A 93 5.61 26.27 -25.78
CA ILE A 93 6.55 26.28 -24.66
C ILE A 93 6.46 27.65 -23.99
N THR A 94 6.19 27.65 -22.69
CA THR A 94 6.04 28.86 -21.90
C THR A 94 7.07 28.84 -20.78
N GLY A 95 7.76 29.95 -20.55
CA GLY A 95 8.75 30.03 -19.48
C GLY A 95 9.20 31.46 -19.25
N TRP A 96 10.08 31.63 -18.26
CA TRP A 96 10.75 32.91 -18.01
C TRP A 96 11.82 33.13 -19.06
N ASP A 97 11.60 34.08 -19.96
CA ASP A 97 12.56 34.49 -20.99
C ASP A 97 13.64 35.36 -20.34
N GLU A 98 14.89 34.87 -20.31
CA GLU A 98 16.01 35.61 -19.72
C GLU A 98 16.36 36.85 -20.54
N ASP A 99 16.20 36.80 -21.86
CA ASP A 99 16.58 37.87 -22.78
C ASP A 99 15.57 39.03 -22.73
N LYS A 100 14.34 38.74 -22.28
CA LYS A 100 13.22 39.72 -22.22
C LYS A 100 12.70 39.96 -20.81
N ASN A 101 13.26 39.27 -19.81
CA ASN A 101 12.96 39.39 -18.40
C ASN A 101 11.45 39.29 -18.07
N ASN A 102 10.73 38.42 -18.78
CA ASN A 102 9.29 38.23 -18.61
C ASN A 102 8.88 36.79 -18.98
N ILE A 103 7.69 36.36 -18.54
CA ILE A 103 7.11 35.09 -18.96
C ILE A 103 6.64 35.23 -20.41
N ARG A 104 7.13 34.33 -21.28
CA ARG A 104 6.75 34.29 -22.69
C ARG A 104 6.39 32.89 -23.13
N THR A 105 5.47 32.86 -24.09
CA THR A 105 4.98 31.64 -24.75
C THR A 105 5.42 31.67 -26.21
N PHE A 106 6.00 30.56 -26.67
CA PHE A 106 6.39 30.35 -28.06
C PHE A 106 5.67 29.12 -28.58
N TYR A 107 5.16 29.15 -29.81
CA TYR A 107 4.66 27.93 -30.46
C TYR A 107 5.85 27.07 -30.86
N ARG A 108 5.76 25.76 -30.60
CA ARG A 108 6.85 24.82 -30.92
C ARG A 108 7.08 24.70 -32.42
N ASP A 109 6.04 24.90 -33.22
CA ASP A 109 6.12 24.84 -34.68
C ASP A 109 6.85 26.06 -35.27
N ASP A 110 6.91 27.19 -34.52
CA ASP A 110 7.65 28.41 -34.89
C ASP A 110 9.13 28.37 -34.43
N ILE A 111 9.55 27.30 -33.75
CA ILE A 111 10.93 27.16 -33.27
C ILE A 111 11.75 26.48 -34.36
N ASP A 112 12.64 27.24 -34.98
CA ASP A 112 13.51 26.77 -36.06
C ASP A 112 14.38 25.59 -35.62
N ARG A 113 15.01 25.73 -34.44
CA ARG A 113 15.81 24.66 -33.84
C ARG A 113 16.06 24.85 -32.35
N PHE A 114 16.17 23.74 -31.62
CA PHE A 114 16.67 23.74 -30.24
C PHE A 114 18.20 23.72 -30.24
N LEU A 115 18.80 24.66 -29.52
CA LEU A 115 20.25 24.76 -29.34
C LEU A 115 20.72 23.97 -28.13
N GLU A 116 19.96 24.01 -27.03
CA GLU A 116 20.33 23.36 -25.78
C GLU A 116 19.10 23.09 -24.90
N ILE A 117 19.03 21.90 -24.29
CA ILE A 117 18.04 21.58 -23.26
C ILE A 117 18.79 21.07 -22.03
N ARG A 118 19.05 21.94 -21.05
CA ARG A 118 19.70 21.55 -19.78
C ARG A 118 18.67 21.25 -18.71
N THR A 119 18.61 19.99 -18.31
CA THR A 119 17.93 19.57 -17.08
C THR A 119 18.92 18.90 -16.15
N ARG A 120 19.00 19.34 -14.89
CA ARG A 120 19.86 18.73 -13.88
C ARG A 120 19.05 17.81 -12.99
N ARG A 121 19.53 16.58 -12.84
CA ARG A 121 18.99 15.64 -11.86
C ARG A 121 19.31 16.16 -10.46
N ILE A 122 18.30 16.31 -9.62
CA ILE A 122 18.47 16.60 -8.20
C ILE A 122 17.98 15.44 -7.36
N ASN A 123 18.78 15.05 -6.38
CA ASN A 123 18.38 14.10 -5.34
C ASN A 123 17.66 14.84 -4.20
N GLN A 124 16.69 15.70 -4.51
CA GLN A 124 15.93 16.38 -3.47
C GLN A 124 14.73 15.51 -3.08
N ASP A 125 14.79 14.93 -1.87
CA ASP A 125 13.73 14.11 -1.27
C ASP A 125 12.61 15.04 -0.75
N SER A 126 11.85 15.65 -1.66
CA SER A 126 10.76 16.58 -1.29
C SER A 126 9.47 15.88 -0.87
N THR A 127 9.39 14.56 -1.04
CA THR A 127 8.16 13.80 -0.77
C THR A 127 8.20 13.21 0.64
N LYS A 128 7.27 13.65 1.50
CA LYS A 128 7.10 13.08 2.85
C LYS A 128 7.00 11.55 2.77
N ARG A 129 7.82 10.85 3.55
CA ARG A 129 7.83 9.38 3.61
C ARG A 129 6.57 8.87 4.29
N VAL A 130 5.52 8.66 3.51
CA VAL A 130 4.29 8.00 3.99
C VAL A 130 4.52 6.48 3.95
N PRO A 131 4.22 5.73 5.03
CA PRO A 131 4.23 4.28 5.02
C PRO A 131 3.30 3.71 3.93
N MET A 132 3.70 2.62 3.26
CA MET A 132 2.83 1.99 2.28
C MET A 132 1.58 1.42 2.95
N PHE A 133 0.47 1.35 2.20
CA PHE A 133 -0.77 0.72 2.67
C PHE A 133 -1.38 1.33 3.94
N ALA A 134 -1.03 2.59 4.26
CA ALA A 134 -1.55 3.28 5.43
C ALA A 134 -3.09 3.28 5.47
N LYS A 135 -3.74 3.51 4.32
CA LYS A 135 -5.20 3.39 4.17
C LYS A 135 -5.67 1.94 4.19
N LEU A 136 -5.04 1.06 3.39
CA LEU A 136 -5.44 -0.36 3.29
C LEU A 136 -5.47 -1.05 4.66
N ARG A 137 -4.58 -0.74 5.60
CA ARG A 137 -4.62 -1.37 6.93
C ARG A 137 -5.88 -1.00 7.72
N THR A 138 -6.50 0.14 7.50
CA THR A 138 -7.61 0.60 8.36
C THR A 138 -8.81 -0.34 8.31
N ALA A 139 -9.62 -0.36 9.37
CA ALA A 139 -10.84 -1.17 9.46
C ALA A 139 -11.87 -0.90 8.34
N ARG A 140 -11.75 0.26 7.66
CA ARG A 140 -12.54 0.57 6.47
C ARG A 140 -12.25 -0.41 5.33
N TYR A 141 -11.01 -0.86 5.17
CA TYR A 141 -10.58 -1.72 4.06
C TYR A 141 -10.24 -3.14 4.50
N LEU A 142 -9.48 -3.32 5.60
CA LEU A 142 -9.18 -4.64 6.14
C LEU A 142 -10.35 -5.13 6.99
N LYS A 143 -11.12 -6.07 6.43
CA LYS A 143 -12.31 -6.64 7.05
C LYS A 143 -11.96 -7.88 7.84
N ALA A 144 -12.69 -8.07 8.93
CA ALA A 144 -12.66 -9.27 9.74
C ALA A 144 -14.10 -9.75 9.87
N ARG A 145 -14.34 -11.00 9.51
CA ARG A 145 -15.64 -11.67 9.64
C ARG A 145 -15.45 -12.98 10.39
N ALA A 146 -16.47 -13.33 11.14
CA ALA A 146 -16.58 -14.57 11.87
C ALA A 146 -17.99 -15.10 11.65
N ASP A 147 -18.10 -16.35 11.25
CA ASP A 147 -19.35 -17.08 11.11
C ASP A 147 -19.18 -18.51 11.65
N ALA A 148 -20.23 -19.32 11.52
CA ALA A 148 -20.21 -20.69 12.01
C ALA A 148 -19.17 -21.59 11.29
N SER A 149 -18.73 -21.20 10.09
CA SER A 149 -17.72 -21.95 9.32
C SER A 149 -16.28 -21.52 9.64
N GLY A 150 -16.09 -20.35 10.24
CA GLY A 150 -14.79 -19.93 10.74
C GLY A 150 -14.55 -18.42 10.72
N VAL A 151 -13.27 -18.06 10.57
CA VAL A 151 -12.79 -16.69 10.66
C VAL A 151 -12.09 -16.28 9.38
N THR A 152 -12.49 -15.15 8.82
CA THR A 152 -11.88 -14.57 7.62
C THR A 152 -11.36 -13.17 7.91
N VAL A 153 -10.10 -12.91 7.58
CA VAL A 153 -9.51 -11.56 7.57
C VAL A 153 -8.98 -11.26 6.17
N GLY A 154 -9.44 -10.16 5.57
CA GLY A 154 -9.04 -9.83 4.22
C GLY A 154 -9.68 -8.57 3.66
N TYR A 155 -9.61 -8.45 2.34
CA TYR A 155 -10.05 -7.27 1.59
C TYR A 155 -11.22 -7.63 0.65
N SER A 156 -11.95 -6.62 0.18
CA SER A 156 -13.00 -6.78 -0.84
C SER A 156 -12.90 -5.69 -1.91
N GLY A 157 -13.51 -5.94 -3.08
CA GLY A 157 -13.58 -5.00 -4.19
C GLY A 157 -12.19 -4.52 -4.67
N VAL A 158 -12.08 -3.22 -4.95
CA VAL A 158 -10.82 -2.61 -5.43
C VAL A 158 -9.67 -2.81 -4.42
N ALA A 159 -9.95 -2.78 -3.12
CA ALA A 159 -8.91 -3.00 -2.10
C ALA A 159 -8.35 -4.43 -2.17
N ALA A 160 -9.18 -5.43 -2.49
CA ALA A 160 -8.73 -6.81 -2.70
C ALA A 160 -7.84 -6.93 -3.93
N ARG A 161 -8.19 -6.27 -5.04
CA ARG A 161 -7.35 -6.25 -6.24
C ARG A 161 -5.97 -5.66 -5.94
N ILE A 162 -5.92 -4.48 -5.31
CA ILE A 162 -4.65 -3.85 -4.93
C ILE A 162 -3.85 -4.74 -3.96
N ALA A 163 -4.52 -5.31 -2.96
CA ALA A 163 -3.86 -6.17 -1.99
C ALA A 163 -3.27 -7.41 -2.67
N ARG A 164 -3.99 -8.03 -3.61
CA ARG A 164 -3.54 -9.20 -4.38
C ARG A 164 -2.28 -8.89 -5.21
N VAL A 165 -2.30 -7.77 -5.94
CA VAL A 165 -1.15 -7.31 -6.73
C VAL A 165 0.10 -7.23 -5.87
N HIS A 166 -0.01 -6.70 -4.67
CA HIS A 166 1.12 -6.60 -3.75
C HIS A 166 1.43 -7.92 -3.04
N GLN A 167 0.42 -8.71 -2.67
CA GLN A 167 0.58 -10.01 -2.00
C GLN A 167 1.41 -10.97 -2.85
N PHE A 168 1.15 -11.03 -4.15
CA PHE A 168 1.78 -11.99 -5.06
C PHE A 168 2.78 -11.35 -6.03
N GLY A 169 2.97 -10.03 -5.98
CA GLY A 169 3.88 -9.32 -6.87
C GLY A 169 3.41 -9.30 -8.33
N GLU A 170 2.11 -9.13 -8.55
CA GLU A 170 1.51 -9.14 -9.88
C GLU A 170 1.80 -7.85 -10.67
N ARG A 171 1.47 -7.88 -11.95
CA ARG A 171 1.49 -6.73 -12.86
C ARG A 171 0.17 -5.98 -12.77
N ASP A 172 0.22 -4.65 -12.62
CA ASP A 172 -0.99 -3.80 -12.65
C ASP A 172 -0.78 -2.56 -13.53
N GLN A 173 -1.90 -1.98 -13.98
CA GLN A 173 -1.91 -0.78 -14.80
C GLN A 173 -1.84 0.47 -13.91
N VAL A 174 -0.80 1.29 -14.10
CA VAL A 174 -0.57 2.52 -13.30
C VAL A 174 -1.09 3.78 -13.99
N ALA A 175 -1.19 3.76 -15.32
CA ALA A 175 -1.79 4.79 -16.15
C ALA A 175 -2.27 4.14 -17.46
N PRO A 176 -3.14 4.78 -18.27
CA PRO A 176 -3.60 4.22 -19.53
C PRO A 176 -2.42 3.75 -20.41
N GLY A 177 -2.38 2.45 -20.71
CA GLY A 177 -1.31 1.82 -21.49
C GLY A 177 0.03 1.59 -20.75
N ILE A 178 0.19 2.06 -19.51
CA ILE A 178 1.41 1.91 -18.72
C ILE A 178 1.20 0.87 -17.63
N PHE A 179 1.95 -0.23 -17.70
CA PHE A 179 1.93 -1.31 -16.72
C PHE A 179 3.23 -1.37 -15.92
N THR A 180 3.17 -1.94 -14.73
CA THR A 180 4.35 -2.14 -13.88
C THR A 180 4.20 -3.43 -13.08
N ASP A 181 5.32 -4.14 -12.96
CA ASP A 181 5.44 -5.29 -12.06
C ASP A 181 5.75 -4.81 -10.64
N TYR A 182 5.02 -5.35 -9.68
CA TYR A 182 5.21 -5.00 -8.28
C TYR A 182 6.06 -6.06 -7.58
N PRO A 183 6.98 -5.68 -6.69
CA PRO A 183 7.62 -6.68 -5.83
C PRO A 183 6.62 -7.19 -4.80
N VAL A 184 6.80 -8.46 -4.42
CA VAL A 184 6.02 -9.15 -3.38
C VAL A 184 6.11 -8.39 -2.06
N ARG A 185 4.95 -8.15 -1.48
CA ARG A 185 4.73 -7.54 -0.17
C ARG A 185 3.53 -8.24 0.46
N GLU A 186 3.80 -9.33 1.15
CA GLU A 186 2.76 -10.14 1.80
C GLU A 186 2.03 -9.33 2.88
N LEU A 187 0.85 -8.79 2.51
CA LEU A 187 0.00 -7.98 3.36
C LEU A 187 -0.78 -8.83 4.36
N LEU A 188 -1.20 -10.02 3.93
CA LEU A 188 -1.92 -11.01 4.70
C LEU A 188 -1.05 -12.26 4.83
N GLY A 189 -1.13 -12.91 5.98
CA GLY A 189 -0.35 -14.11 6.28
C GLY A 189 -0.24 -14.30 7.78
N ILE A 190 0.00 -15.54 8.20
CA ILE A 190 0.09 -15.93 9.59
C ILE A 190 1.57 -16.02 9.96
N SER A 191 2.02 -15.14 10.86
CA SER A 191 3.35 -15.24 11.47
C SER A 191 3.31 -16.19 12.67
N GLN A 192 4.48 -16.61 13.17
CA GLN A 192 4.55 -17.37 14.43
C GLN A 192 3.90 -16.62 15.62
N ALA A 193 3.94 -15.29 15.62
CA ALA A 193 3.27 -14.50 16.64
C ALA A 193 1.75 -14.55 16.49
N ASP A 194 1.24 -14.59 15.25
CA ASP A 194 -0.17 -14.79 14.96
C ASP A 194 -0.62 -16.20 15.35
N GLU A 195 0.18 -17.25 15.11
CA GLU A 195 -0.13 -18.61 15.55
C GLU A 195 -0.31 -18.66 17.07
N ARG A 196 0.66 -18.13 17.83
CA ARG A 196 0.55 -18.05 19.29
C ARG A 196 -0.67 -17.25 19.74
N LEU A 197 -0.98 -16.16 19.05
CA LEU A 197 -2.19 -15.37 19.33
C LEU A 197 -3.46 -16.20 19.09
N ILE A 198 -3.52 -16.99 18.01
CA ILE A 198 -4.65 -17.88 17.73
C ILE A 198 -4.80 -18.90 18.87
N TYR A 199 -3.73 -19.63 19.21
CA TYR A 199 -3.75 -20.63 20.28
C TYR A 199 -4.18 -20.03 21.62
N ASN A 200 -3.57 -18.92 22.04
CA ASN A 200 -3.86 -18.29 23.32
C ASN A 200 -5.30 -17.78 23.39
N THR A 201 -5.81 -17.19 22.31
CA THR A 201 -7.19 -16.70 22.27
C THR A 201 -8.18 -17.86 22.32
N VAL A 202 -7.95 -18.95 21.59
CA VAL A 202 -8.85 -20.11 21.60
C VAL A 202 -8.83 -20.79 22.97
N LEU A 203 -7.64 -21.17 23.48
CA LEU A 203 -7.51 -21.86 24.76
C LEU A 203 -8.00 -21.00 25.93
N GLY A 204 -7.70 -19.70 25.92
CA GLY A 204 -8.17 -18.78 26.95
C GLY A 204 -9.69 -18.71 27.01
N ARG A 205 -10.36 -18.67 25.86
CA ARG A 205 -11.83 -18.65 25.80
C ARG A 205 -12.47 -19.97 26.18
N ILE A 206 -11.87 -21.10 25.79
CA ILE A 206 -12.35 -22.42 26.25
C ILE A 206 -12.24 -22.50 27.79
N ALA A 207 -11.10 -22.09 28.35
CA ALA A 207 -10.87 -22.11 29.80
C ALA A 207 -11.76 -21.12 30.58
N GLU A 208 -12.25 -20.05 29.94
CA GLU A 208 -13.29 -19.17 30.51
C GLU A 208 -14.68 -19.79 30.44
N ALA A 209 -14.97 -20.59 29.42
CA ALA A 209 -16.29 -21.20 29.22
C ALA A 209 -16.56 -22.40 30.14
N VAL A 210 -15.49 -23.08 30.58
CA VAL A 210 -15.54 -24.24 31.49
C VAL A 210 -15.61 -23.86 32.96
N ARG A 211 -15.29 -22.60 33.30
CA ARG A 211 -15.35 -22.07 34.66
C ARG A 211 -16.74 -21.62 35.03
#